data_AF-A0A9P3C1S4-F1
#
_entry.id   AF-A0A9P3C1S4-F1
#
_cell.length_a   1.000
_cell.length_b   1.000
_cell.length_c   1.000
_cell.angle_alpha   90.00
_cell.angle_beta   90.00
_cell.angle_gamma   90.00
#
_symmetry.space_group_name_H-M   'P 1'
#
loop_
_entity.id
_entity.type
_entity.pdbx_description
1 polymer ?
#
loop_
_entity_poly.entity_id
_entity_poly.type
_entity_poly.pdbx_seq_one_letter_code
_entity_poly.pdbx_strand_id
1 'polypeptide(L)'
;MSTAGFSKLVSMIHSLGFQNERAKKCIDLVKTWLARPPTKGSRYRRLHYPCKMDGKDVGREECIGDDDTRVAWEIAHLPGVGPYSLDSWRIFCRDELRGLAKDWKGNGAASADFVPEWKSVLPQDKELRAYLTWMWLKEGWIWDRHTGERKRASEKMMRAARRGGVAQEQDGNFVLETSPVKKVANGLTAGS
;
A
#
# COMPACT_ATOMS: atom_id res chain seq x y z
N MET A 1 -8.59 22.47 3.85
CA MET A 1 -8.33 22.02 5.24
C MET A 1 -7.43 22.98 6.02
N SER A 2 -6.46 23.66 5.41
CA SER A 2 -5.54 24.59 6.12
C SER A 2 -6.21 25.80 6.77
N THR A 3 -7.36 26.22 6.24
CA THR A 3 -8.19 27.33 6.74
C THR A 3 -9.40 26.86 7.55
N ALA A 4 -9.60 25.55 7.71
CA ALA A 4 -10.73 25.03 8.47
C ALA A 4 -10.51 25.28 9.97
N GLY A 5 -11.45 25.97 10.62
CA GLY A 5 -11.39 26.22 12.05
C GLY A 5 -11.36 24.91 12.84
N PHE A 6 -10.45 24.79 13.80
CA PHE A 6 -10.26 23.60 14.64
C PHE A 6 -11.58 23.05 15.20
N SER A 7 -12.43 23.93 15.75
CA SER A 7 -13.75 23.56 16.29
C SER A 7 -14.68 22.90 15.26
N LYS A 8 -14.66 23.39 14.01
CA LYS A 8 -15.45 22.81 12.91
C LYS A 8 -14.96 21.41 12.55
N LEU A 9 -13.64 21.22 12.48
CA LEU A 9 -13.06 19.90 12.21
C LEU A 9 -13.38 18.90 13.32
N VAL A 10 -13.24 19.31 14.59
CA VAL A 10 -13.59 18.50 15.76
C VAL A 10 -15.07 18.08 15.72
N SER A 11 -15.97 19.01 15.41
CA SER A 11 -17.40 18.72 15.27
C SER A 11 -17.67 17.67 14.18
N MET A 12 -17.01 17.76 13.03
CA MET A 12 -17.19 16.81 11.92
C MET A 12 -16.73 15.39 12.26
N ILE A 13 -15.69 15.23 13.07
CA ILE A 13 -15.09 13.93 13.38
C ILE A 13 -15.44 13.43 14.78
N HIS A 14 -16.39 14.08 15.45
CA HIS A 14 -16.74 13.79 16.84
C HIS A 14 -17.10 12.32 17.06
N SER A 15 -17.85 11.71 16.14
CA SER A 15 -18.27 10.30 16.21
C SER A 15 -17.12 9.29 16.06
N LEU A 16 -15.93 9.71 15.62
CA LEU A 16 -14.79 8.82 15.40
C LEU A 16 -13.92 8.61 16.65
N GLY A 17 -14.16 9.39 17.71
CA GLY A 17 -13.34 9.40 18.93
C GLY A 17 -11.95 10.02 18.75
N PHE A 18 -11.32 10.43 19.85
CA PHE A 18 -10.02 11.15 19.86
C PHE A 18 -10.02 12.41 18.98
N GLN A 19 -11.17 13.05 18.81
CA GLN A 19 -11.42 14.13 17.88
C GLN A 19 -10.47 15.31 18.05
N ASN A 20 -10.13 15.69 19.28
CA ASN A 20 -9.21 16.80 19.54
C ASN A 20 -7.79 16.49 19.05
N GLU A 21 -7.26 15.31 19.37
CA GLU A 21 -5.94 14.89 18.95
C GLU A 21 -5.87 14.66 17.43
N ARG A 22 -6.90 14.04 16.85
CA ARG A 22 -7.01 13.82 15.40
C ARG A 22 -7.08 15.15 14.66
N ALA A 23 -7.91 16.10 15.12
CA ALA A 23 -8.01 17.42 14.52
C ALA A 23 -6.67 18.17 14.58
N LYS A 24 -5.97 18.13 15.72
CA LYS A 24 -4.65 18.76 15.86
C LYS A 24 -3.65 18.16 14.88
N LYS A 25 -3.53 16.82 14.86
CA LYS A 25 -2.63 16.10 13.92
C LYS A 25 -2.96 16.41 12.47
N CYS A 26 -4.24 16.43 12.08
CA CYS A 26 -4.65 16.78 10.72
C CYS A 26 -4.26 18.22 10.34
N ILE A 27 -4.45 19.19 11.24
CA ILE A 27 -4.08 20.58 10.97
C ILE A 27 -2.56 20.71 10.85
N ASP A 28 -1.79 20.09 11.75
CA ASP A 28 -0.32 20.15 11.74
C ASP A 28 0.25 19.47 10.49
N LEU A 29 -0.33 18.33 10.08
CA LEU A 29 -0.02 17.65 8.83
C LEU A 29 -0.23 18.59 7.64
N VAL A 30 -1.42 19.20 7.53
CA VAL A 30 -1.77 20.07 6.41
C VAL A 30 -0.92 21.34 6.37
N LYS A 31 -0.64 21.96 7.53
CA LYS A 31 0.26 23.11 7.62
C LYS A 31 1.66 22.74 7.16
N THR A 32 2.18 21.59 7.60
CA THR A 32 3.52 21.12 7.19
C THR A 32 3.55 20.78 5.71
N TRP A 33 2.51 20.12 5.18
CA TRP A 33 2.38 19.81 3.76
C TRP A 33 2.40 21.07 2.90
N LEU A 34 1.66 22.12 3.28
CA LEU A 34 1.66 23.37 2.52
C LEU A 34 2.99 24.12 2.61
N ALA A 35 3.64 24.10 3.77
CA ALA A 35 4.93 24.78 3.94
C ALA A 35 6.10 24.04 3.28
N ARG A 36 6.06 22.70 3.31
CA ARG A 36 7.11 21.80 2.80
C ARG A 36 6.47 20.58 2.14
N PRO A 37 5.90 20.72 0.94
CA PRO A 37 5.27 19.61 0.26
C PRO A 37 6.30 18.53 -0.11
N PRO A 38 5.89 17.24 -0.16
CA PRO A 38 6.73 16.18 -0.71
C PRO A 38 7.15 16.56 -2.12
N THR A 39 8.44 16.52 -2.39
CA THR A 39 9.04 17.01 -3.65
C THR A 39 10.01 15.97 -4.16
N LYS A 40 10.05 15.77 -5.48
CA LYS A 40 11.04 14.91 -6.13
C LYS A 40 12.46 15.32 -5.72
N GLY A 41 13.32 14.33 -5.44
CA GLY A 41 14.68 14.57 -5.00
C GLY A 41 14.84 15.00 -3.54
N SER A 42 13.76 15.07 -2.75
CA SER A 42 13.82 15.43 -1.33
C SER A 42 13.32 14.29 -0.45
N ARG A 43 14.22 13.66 0.29
CA ARG A 43 13.89 12.55 1.20
C ARG A 43 14.36 12.86 2.62
N TYR A 44 13.55 12.44 3.59
CA TYR A 44 13.77 12.69 5.01
C TYR A 44 13.82 11.40 5.81
N ARG A 45 14.49 11.46 6.96
CA ARG A 45 14.66 10.32 7.84
C ARG A 45 13.34 9.75 8.37
N ARG A 46 13.20 8.43 8.31
CA ARG A 46 12.34 7.65 9.22
C ARG A 46 13.16 6.59 9.94
N LEU A 47 13.19 6.64 11.27
CA LEU A 47 13.90 5.63 12.05
C LEU A 47 13.17 4.27 12.00
N HIS A 48 13.96 3.22 11.83
CA HIS A 48 13.51 1.82 11.87
C HIS A 48 12.44 1.49 10.82
N TYR A 49 12.54 2.08 9.63
CA TYR A 49 11.64 1.78 8.53
C TYR A 49 12.37 1.82 7.18
N PRO A 50 12.14 0.82 6.30
CA PRO A 50 11.25 -0.32 6.48
C PRO A 50 11.82 -1.38 7.42
N CYS A 51 13.14 -1.43 7.57
CA CYS A 51 13.82 -2.39 8.43
C CYS A 51 14.34 -1.73 9.71
N LYS A 52 14.62 -2.57 10.72
CA LYS A 52 15.29 -2.12 11.93
C LYS A 52 16.66 -1.55 11.56
N MET A 53 16.99 -0.38 12.11
CA MET A 53 18.23 0.39 11.92
C MET A 53 18.21 1.38 10.76
N ASP A 54 17.28 1.25 9.81
CA ASP A 54 17.16 2.21 8.71
C ASP A 54 16.92 3.64 9.21
N GLY A 55 17.52 4.59 8.49
CA GLY A 55 17.43 6.02 8.74
C GLY A 55 18.30 6.53 9.89
N LYS A 56 19.01 5.67 10.65
CA LYS A 56 19.89 6.12 11.75
C LYS A 56 21.10 6.94 11.28
N ASP A 57 21.51 6.71 10.04
CA ASP A 57 22.60 7.33 9.30
C ASP A 57 22.19 8.62 8.57
N VAL A 58 20.94 9.07 8.75
CA VAL A 58 20.42 10.34 8.26
C VAL A 58 20.19 11.28 9.46
N GLY A 59 20.56 12.55 9.31
CA GLY A 59 20.31 13.59 10.30
C GLY A 59 18.81 13.86 10.48
N ARG A 60 18.43 14.45 11.63
CA ARG A 60 17.02 14.76 11.92
C ARG A 60 16.41 15.76 10.95
N GLU A 61 17.18 16.79 10.60
CA GLU A 61 16.79 17.87 9.69
C GLU A 61 17.52 17.75 8.34
N GLU A 62 18.24 16.65 8.12
CA GLU A 62 18.93 16.39 6.85
C GLU A 62 17.91 16.01 5.77
N CYS A 63 18.07 16.61 4.60
CA CYS A 63 17.33 16.28 3.39
C CYS A 63 18.31 15.66 2.40
N ILE A 64 18.05 14.44 1.95
CA ILE A 64 18.94 13.73 1.03
C ILE A 64 18.29 13.56 -0.35
N GLY A 65 19.15 13.59 -1.38
CA GLY A 65 18.79 13.50 -2.80
C GLY A 65 18.33 12.12 -3.24
N ASP A 66 17.89 11.96 -4.50
CA ASP A 66 17.57 10.65 -5.10
C ASP A 66 18.82 9.80 -5.40
N ASP A 67 20.00 10.43 -5.50
CA ASP A 67 21.32 9.83 -5.74
C ASP A 67 21.96 9.23 -4.48
N ASP A 68 21.47 9.64 -3.30
CA ASP A 68 21.93 9.11 -2.01
C ASP A 68 21.43 7.67 -1.78
N THR A 69 22.30 6.74 -1.38
CA THR A 69 21.92 5.35 -1.17
C THR A 69 21.24 5.08 0.17
N ARG A 70 21.27 6.04 1.11
CA ARG A 70 20.68 5.89 2.44
C ARG A 70 19.15 5.84 2.38
N VAL A 71 18.56 5.17 3.36
CA VAL A 71 17.11 4.94 3.42
C VAL A 71 16.41 6.17 4.02
N ALA A 72 15.65 6.86 3.18
CA ALA A 72 14.85 8.03 3.54
C ALA A 72 13.61 8.13 2.64
N TRP A 73 12.62 8.93 3.05
CA TRP A 73 11.29 8.96 2.43
C TRP A 73 10.75 10.37 2.25
N GLU A 74 10.03 10.59 1.15
CA GLU A 74 9.61 11.92 0.67
C GLU A 74 8.55 12.57 1.58
N ILE A 75 7.87 11.78 2.42
CA ILE A 75 6.84 12.23 3.36
C ILE A 75 7.22 12.08 4.84
N ALA A 76 8.43 11.61 5.16
CA ALA A 76 8.78 11.26 6.54
C ALA A 76 8.87 12.47 7.49
N HIS A 77 9.07 13.68 6.96
CA HIS A 77 9.05 14.94 7.72
C HIS A 77 7.65 15.39 8.14
N LEU A 78 6.60 14.78 7.59
CA LEU A 78 5.22 15.15 7.88
C LEU A 78 4.76 14.61 9.25
N PRO A 79 4.10 15.42 10.09
CA PRO A 79 3.58 14.98 11.38
C PRO A 79 2.60 13.82 11.26
N GLY A 80 2.73 12.82 12.13
CA GLY A 80 1.81 11.69 12.19
C GLY A 80 2.03 10.63 11.10
N VAL A 81 3.01 10.78 10.21
CA VAL A 81 3.40 9.74 9.27
C VAL A 81 4.04 8.57 10.03
N GLY A 82 3.46 7.39 9.86
CA GLY A 82 3.95 6.12 10.40
C GLY A 82 4.16 5.07 9.30
N PRO A 83 4.50 3.81 9.67
CA PRO A 83 4.73 2.73 8.70
C PRO A 83 3.57 2.54 7.72
N TYR A 84 2.33 2.54 8.19
CA TYR A 84 1.14 2.46 7.32
C TYR A 84 1.10 3.57 6.26
N SER A 85 1.35 4.83 6.66
CA SER A 85 1.35 5.96 5.75
C SER A 85 2.49 5.88 4.73
N LEU A 86 3.66 5.40 5.16
CA LEU A 86 4.83 5.21 4.29
C LEU A 86 4.60 4.07 3.30
N ASP A 87 4.05 2.93 3.74
CA ASP A 87 3.68 1.84 2.85
C ASP A 87 2.63 2.31 1.83
N SER A 88 1.62 3.05 2.28
CA SER A 88 0.59 3.62 1.40
C SER A 88 1.22 4.57 0.35
N TRP A 89 2.14 5.44 0.79
CA TRP A 89 2.86 6.34 -0.10
C TRP A 89 3.73 5.61 -1.13
N ARG A 90 4.49 4.61 -0.69
CA ARG A 90 5.31 3.74 -1.54
C ARG A 90 4.47 3.00 -2.57
N ILE A 91 3.31 2.49 -2.16
CA ILE A 91 2.43 1.73 -3.06
C ILE A 91 1.75 2.64 -4.08
N PHE A 92 1.30 3.84 -3.71
CA PHE A 92 0.35 4.61 -4.53
C PHE A 92 0.86 5.91 -5.12
N CYS A 93 1.93 6.50 -4.58
CA CYS A 93 2.32 7.88 -4.91
C CYS A 93 3.78 8.02 -5.33
N ARG A 94 4.67 7.17 -4.78
CA ARG A 94 6.12 7.37 -4.86
C ARG A 94 6.65 7.39 -6.29
N ASP A 95 6.23 6.44 -7.12
CA ASP A 95 6.73 6.32 -8.50
C ASP A 95 6.35 7.52 -9.38
N GLU A 96 5.13 8.04 -9.19
CA GLU A 96 4.64 9.23 -9.89
C GLU A 96 5.38 10.49 -9.41
N LEU A 97 5.53 10.68 -8.09
CA LEU A 97 6.30 11.82 -7.56
C LEU A 97 7.73 11.83 -8.12
N ARG A 98 8.38 10.67 -8.17
CA ARG A 98 9.76 10.55 -8.68
C ARG A 98 9.83 10.65 -10.20
N GLY A 99 8.70 10.69 -10.90
CA GLY A 99 8.63 10.71 -12.36
C GLY A 99 9.22 9.46 -13.00
N LEU A 100 9.14 8.32 -12.29
CA LEU A 100 9.62 7.02 -12.78
C LEU A 100 8.53 6.29 -13.56
N ALA A 101 7.26 6.60 -13.29
CA ALA A 101 6.10 6.13 -14.05
C ALA A 101 4.97 7.18 -14.00
N LYS A 102 3.97 7.05 -14.88
CA LYS A 102 2.76 7.89 -14.90
C LYS A 102 1.72 7.48 -13.86
N ASP A 103 1.83 6.24 -13.37
CA ASP A 103 1.02 5.76 -12.27
C ASP A 103 1.80 4.75 -11.43
N TRP A 104 1.22 4.39 -10.30
CA TRP A 104 1.81 3.44 -9.38
C TRP A 104 1.87 1.99 -9.90
N LYS A 105 1.16 1.65 -10.99
CA LYS A 105 1.25 0.31 -11.60
C LYS A 105 2.46 0.18 -12.53
N GLY A 106 3.17 1.27 -12.80
CA GLY A 106 4.29 1.32 -13.73
C GLY A 106 3.92 1.68 -15.16
N ASN A 107 2.69 2.14 -15.42
CA ASN A 107 2.31 2.57 -16.75
C ASN A 107 3.12 3.81 -17.16
N GLY A 108 3.61 3.82 -18.40
CA GLY A 108 4.45 4.92 -18.89
C GLY A 108 5.77 5.06 -18.12
N ALA A 109 6.36 3.93 -17.70
CA ALA A 109 7.65 3.89 -17.03
C ALA A 109 8.75 4.60 -17.85
N ALA A 110 9.66 5.28 -17.14
CA ALA A 110 10.78 5.99 -17.72
C ALA A 110 11.84 5.07 -18.33
N SER A 111 11.89 3.80 -17.88
CA SER A 111 12.81 2.78 -18.39
C SER A 111 12.13 1.42 -18.53
N ALA A 112 12.67 0.56 -19.40
CA ALA A 112 12.11 -0.77 -19.68
C ALA A 112 12.35 -1.79 -18.56
N ASP A 113 13.38 -1.58 -17.75
CA ASP A 113 13.75 -2.38 -16.58
C ASP A 113 13.09 -1.89 -15.29
N PHE A 114 12.26 -0.85 -15.37
CA PHE A 114 11.57 -0.30 -14.22
C PHE A 114 10.65 -1.32 -13.55
N VAL A 115 10.80 -1.45 -12.22
CA VAL A 115 9.92 -2.25 -11.37
C VAL A 115 9.15 -1.30 -10.45
N PRO A 116 7.81 -1.30 -10.50
CA PRO A 116 7.00 -0.47 -9.62
C PRO A 116 7.30 -0.70 -8.14
N GLU A 117 7.34 0.38 -7.35
CA GLU A 117 7.73 0.36 -5.94
C GLU A 117 6.86 -0.60 -5.14
N TRP A 118 5.55 -0.68 -5.42
CA TRP A 118 4.60 -1.55 -4.71
C TRP A 118 5.04 -3.02 -4.67
N LYS A 119 5.82 -3.48 -5.67
CA LYS A 119 6.33 -4.86 -5.74
C LYS A 119 7.39 -5.17 -4.69
N SER A 120 7.95 -4.16 -4.04
CA SER A 120 8.95 -4.27 -2.97
C SER A 120 8.39 -4.04 -1.57
N VAL A 121 7.11 -3.65 -1.45
CA VAL A 121 6.51 -3.25 -0.17
C VAL A 121 6.00 -4.50 0.58
N LEU A 122 6.39 -4.62 1.85
CA LEU A 122 5.93 -5.67 2.78
C LEU A 122 5.17 -5.02 3.95
N PRO A 123 3.90 -4.61 3.75
CA PRO A 123 3.16 -3.87 4.75
C PRO A 123 2.78 -4.75 5.93
N GLN A 124 2.70 -4.14 7.12
CA GLN A 124 2.16 -4.80 8.31
C GLN A 124 0.64 -4.64 8.45
N ASP A 125 0.10 -3.59 7.83
CA ASP A 125 -1.33 -3.29 7.85
C ASP A 125 -2.17 -4.34 7.12
N LYS A 126 -3.29 -4.72 7.72
CA LYS A 126 -4.15 -5.81 7.22
C LYS A 126 -4.78 -5.50 5.86
N GLU A 127 -5.21 -4.26 5.65
CA GLU A 127 -5.87 -3.85 4.42
C GLU A 127 -4.85 -3.73 3.29
N LEU A 128 -3.68 -3.15 3.56
CA LEU A 128 -2.60 -3.10 2.57
C LEU A 128 -2.10 -4.51 2.20
N ARG A 129 -2.04 -5.45 3.17
CA ARG A 129 -1.71 -6.86 2.89
C ARG A 129 -2.74 -7.52 1.98
N ALA A 130 -4.02 -7.35 2.29
CA ALA A 130 -5.11 -7.88 1.45
C ALA A 130 -5.02 -7.30 0.03
N TYR A 131 -4.81 -5.99 -0.06
CA TYR A 131 -4.67 -5.28 -1.33
C TYR A 131 -3.50 -5.81 -2.17
N LEU A 132 -2.29 -5.90 -1.61
CA LEU A 132 -1.11 -6.39 -2.34
C LEU A 132 -1.23 -7.88 -2.70
N THR A 133 -1.85 -8.69 -1.84
CA THR A 133 -2.13 -10.11 -2.16
C THR A 133 -2.99 -10.21 -3.41
N TRP A 134 -4.06 -9.42 -3.48
CA TRP A 134 -4.92 -9.37 -4.65
C TRP A 134 -4.20 -8.82 -5.89
N MET A 135 -3.32 -7.82 -5.73
CA MET A 135 -2.51 -7.29 -6.83
C MET A 135 -1.55 -8.34 -7.40
N TRP A 136 -0.83 -9.06 -6.54
CA TRP A 136 0.04 -10.16 -6.97
C TRP A 136 -0.75 -11.29 -7.63
N LEU A 137 -1.93 -11.60 -7.12
CA LEU A 137 -2.80 -12.62 -7.71
C LEU A 137 -3.26 -12.23 -9.12
N LYS A 138 -3.54 -10.95 -9.37
CA LYS A 138 -3.83 -10.45 -10.73
C LYS A 138 -2.66 -10.66 -11.68
N GLU A 139 -1.43 -10.59 -11.20
CA GLU A 139 -0.22 -10.92 -11.96
C GLU A 139 0.07 -12.43 -12.04
N GLY A 140 -0.78 -13.29 -11.46
CA GLY A 140 -0.63 -14.74 -11.50
C GLY A 140 0.25 -15.32 -10.40
N TRP A 141 0.44 -14.61 -9.29
CA TRP A 141 1.30 -15.02 -8.19
C TRP A 141 0.52 -15.21 -6.88
N ILE A 142 0.86 -16.28 -6.16
CA ILE A 142 0.64 -16.40 -4.71
C ILE A 142 1.82 -15.70 -4.06
N TRP A 143 1.54 -14.67 -3.27
CA TRP A 143 2.55 -13.84 -2.63
C TRP A 143 2.56 -14.07 -1.12
N ASP A 144 3.75 -14.27 -0.57
CA ASP A 144 3.99 -14.32 0.87
C ASP A 144 4.21 -12.90 1.40
N ARG A 145 3.29 -12.43 2.24
CA ARG A 145 3.32 -11.07 2.80
C ARG A 145 4.44 -10.81 3.81
N HIS A 146 5.05 -11.86 4.36
CA HIS A 146 6.11 -11.76 5.36
C HIS A 146 7.49 -11.78 4.72
N THR A 147 7.68 -12.59 3.67
CA THR A 147 8.98 -12.78 3.01
C THR A 147 9.09 -12.06 1.67
N GLY A 148 7.95 -11.76 1.03
CA GLY A 148 7.90 -11.26 -0.35
C GLY A 148 8.05 -12.34 -1.42
N GLU A 149 8.19 -13.61 -1.03
CA GLU A 149 8.30 -14.73 -1.96
C GLU A 149 7.03 -14.87 -2.82
N ARG A 150 7.23 -15.35 -4.05
CA ARG A 150 6.15 -15.48 -5.04
C ARG A 150 6.18 -16.87 -5.66
N LYS A 151 5.03 -17.55 -5.64
CA LYS A 151 4.83 -18.85 -6.29
C LYS A 151 3.77 -18.71 -7.37
N ARG A 152 3.92 -19.42 -8.50
CA ARG A 152 2.93 -19.35 -9.58
C ARG A 152 1.57 -19.82 -9.08
N ALA A 153 0.53 -19.03 -9.35
CA ALA A 153 -0.84 -19.39 -9.05
C ALA A 153 -1.31 -20.55 -9.93
N SER A 154 -2.03 -21.51 -9.36
CA SER A 154 -2.65 -22.58 -10.15
C SER A 154 -3.79 -22.03 -11.02
N GLU A 155 -4.06 -22.66 -12.16
CA GLU A 155 -5.17 -22.26 -13.03
C GLU A 155 -6.52 -22.26 -12.30
N LYS A 156 -6.74 -23.23 -11.41
CA LYS A 156 -7.96 -23.32 -10.60
C LYS A 156 -8.16 -22.05 -9.77
N MET A 157 -7.09 -21.58 -9.14
CA MET A 157 -7.12 -20.37 -8.30
C MET A 157 -7.31 -19.10 -9.15
N MET A 158 -6.65 -19.01 -10.32
CA MET A 158 -6.87 -17.91 -11.26
C MET A 158 -8.31 -17.86 -11.78
N ARG A 159 -8.93 -19.02 -12.03
CA ARG A 159 -10.36 -19.10 -12.39
C ARG A 159 -11.27 -18.65 -11.25
N ALA A 160 -10.95 -18.98 -10.01
CA ALA A 160 -11.70 -18.55 -8.83
C ALA A 160 -11.62 -17.02 -8.62
N ALA A 161 -10.42 -16.46 -8.74
CA ALA A 161 -10.17 -15.02 -8.60
C ALA A 161 -10.95 -14.20 -9.65
N ARG A 162 -10.99 -14.67 -10.91
CA ARG A 162 -11.76 -14.02 -12.00
C ARG A 162 -13.27 -14.03 -11.78
N ARG A 163 -13.79 -14.97 -10.98
CA ARG A 163 -15.22 -15.11 -10.69
C ARG A 163 -15.67 -14.28 -9.46
N GLY A 164 -14.78 -13.49 -8.88
CA GLY A 164 -15.10 -12.67 -7.71
C GLY A 164 -15.30 -13.48 -6.42
N GLY A 165 -14.68 -14.66 -6.32
CA GLY A 165 -14.71 -15.45 -5.08
C GLY A 165 -14.24 -14.63 -3.88
N VAL A 166 -14.94 -14.74 -2.75
CA VAL A 166 -14.55 -14.05 -1.51
C VAL A 166 -13.27 -14.71 -0.99
N ALA A 167 -12.23 -13.90 -0.82
CA ALA A 167 -10.98 -14.35 -0.21
C ALA A 167 -11.18 -14.36 1.31
N GLN A 168 -11.26 -15.55 1.91
CA GLN A 168 -11.27 -15.71 3.36
C GLN A 168 -9.83 -15.87 3.87
N GLU A 169 -9.47 -15.14 4.93
CA GLU A 169 -8.19 -15.34 5.62
C GLU A 169 -8.31 -16.58 6.53
N GLN A 170 -7.54 -17.63 6.24
CA GLN A 170 -7.30 -18.77 7.14
C GLN A 170 -5.80 -18.91 7.39
N ASP A 171 -5.39 -18.89 8.66
CA ASP A 171 -4.00 -19.06 9.09
C ASP A 171 -2.98 -18.17 8.36
N GLY A 172 -3.38 -16.93 8.04
CA GLY A 172 -2.54 -15.95 7.36
C GLY A 172 -2.43 -16.12 5.84
N ASN A 173 -3.13 -17.10 5.25
CA ASN A 173 -3.29 -17.28 3.81
C ASN A 173 -4.71 -16.92 3.36
N PHE A 174 -4.84 -16.19 2.24
CA PHE A 174 -6.13 -15.95 1.62
C PHE A 174 -6.56 -17.19 0.83
N VAL A 175 -7.53 -17.93 1.36
CA VAL A 175 -8.23 -19.01 0.68
C VAL A 175 -9.42 -18.42 -0.05
N LEU A 176 -9.40 -18.47 -1.38
CA LEU A 176 -10.58 -18.14 -2.17
C LEU A 176 -11.61 -19.26 -1.99
N GLU A 177 -12.74 -18.97 -1.35
CA GLU A 177 -13.87 -19.89 -1.31
C GLU A 177 -14.39 -20.06 -2.74
N THR A 178 -14.08 -21.20 -3.35
CA THR A 178 -14.78 -21.65 -4.54
C THR A 178 -16.08 -22.27 -4.07
N SER A 179 -17.23 -21.62 -4.32
CA SER A 179 -18.53 -22.26 -4.11
C SER A 179 -18.51 -23.66 -4.75
N PRO A 180 -19.01 -24.71 -4.09
CA PRO A 180 -19.06 -26.02 -4.70
C PRO A 180 -19.88 -25.89 -5.98
N VAL A 181 -19.26 -26.19 -7.11
CA VAL A 181 -19.96 -26.32 -8.38
C VAL A 181 -21.04 -27.37 -8.13
N LYS A 182 -22.31 -26.96 -8.09
CA LYS A 182 -23.44 -27.90 -8.14
C LYS A 182 -23.15 -28.80 -9.33
N LYS A 183 -22.86 -30.08 -9.09
CA LYS A 183 -22.87 -31.08 -10.14
C LYS A 183 -24.28 -31.03 -10.73
N VAL A 184 -24.41 -30.50 -11.94
CA VAL A 184 -25.61 -30.72 -12.74
C VAL A 184 -25.63 -32.22 -12.99
N ALA A 185 -26.57 -32.92 -12.35
CA ALA A 185 -26.86 -34.29 -12.69
C ALA A 185 -27.39 -34.25 -14.12
N ASN A 186 -26.54 -34.58 -15.08
CA ASN A 186 -26.97 -34.83 -16.46
C ASN A 186 -27.81 -36.11 -16.43
N GLY A 187 -29.12 -35.94 -16.26
CA GLY A 187 -30.08 -36.93 -16.70
C GLY A 187 -30.15 -36.87 -18.21
N LEU A 188 -29.80 -37.98 -18.88
CA LEU A 188 -30.38 -38.45 -20.15
C LEU A 188 -29.61 -39.68 -20.65
N THR A 189 -30.28 -40.83 -20.64
CA THR A 189 -30.38 -41.71 -21.82
C THR A 189 -31.73 -42.42 -21.78
N ALA A 190 -32.48 -42.24 -22.87
CA ALA A 190 -33.73 -42.92 -23.21
C ALA A 190 -33.45 -44.22 -24.00
N GLY A 191 -34.48 -45.07 -24.10
CA GLY A 191 -34.58 -46.22 -25.02
C GLY A 191 -34.38 -47.56 -24.30
N SER A 192 -35.29 -48.53 -24.34
CA SER A 192 -36.38 -48.83 -25.29
C SER A 192 -37.55 -49.53 -24.59
#